data_AF-A0A942KM16-F1
#
_entry.id   AF-A0A942KM16-F1
#
_cell.length_a   1.000
_cell.length_b   1.000
_cell.length_c   1.000
_cell.angle_alpha   90.00
_cell.angle_beta   90.00
_cell.angle_gamma   90.00
#
_symmetry.space_group_name_H-M   'P 1'
#
loop_
_entity.id
_entity.type
_entity.pdbx_description
1 polymer ?
#
loop_
_entity_poly.entity_id
_entity_poly.type
_entity_poly.pdbx_seq_one_letter_code
_entity_poly.pdbx_strand_id
1 'polypeptide(L)'
;MISNIDLARERYHIAKLSLFNVRLLAALQQDKGKEINALVTYEASANGFKVMPSLLHQGTFLQFAYVCLVWLWESAKLAGLEHELLEEFPKVTERYGVKFPSPEQIQGNRNLYYWKDVLKLLRNALSHGKVDINEDVFLFFDQNTRSRTPEPERTTLSLSWEQLAKISESCIHALTPALYNGTKK
;
A
#
# COMPACT_ATOMS: atom_id res chain seq x y z
N MET A 1 16.15 -1.54 24.72
CA MET A 1 16.18 -1.88 23.29
C MET A 1 14.82 -2.47 22.95
N ILE A 2 14.09 -1.89 22.01
CA ILE A 2 12.77 -2.41 21.60
C ILE A 2 12.99 -3.71 20.83
N SER A 3 12.22 -4.76 21.12
CA SER A 3 12.34 -6.02 20.40
C SER A 3 11.82 -5.89 18.96
N ASN A 4 12.30 -6.71 18.03
CA ASN A 4 11.81 -6.66 16.65
C ASN A 4 10.29 -6.93 16.55
N ILE A 5 9.75 -7.77 17.44
CA ILE A 5 8.31 -8.05 17.48
C ILE A 5 7.51 -6.84 17.98
N ASP A 6 8.01 -6.11 18.97
CA ASP A 6 7.35 -4.89 19.46
C ASP A 6 7.41 -3.78 18.42
N LEU A 7 8.52 -3.65 17.68
CA LEU A 7 8.63 -2.74 16.54
C LEU A 7 7.60 -3.08 15.44
N ALA A 8 7.40 -4.36 15.14
CA ALA A 8 6.39 -4.79 14.18
C ALA A 8 4.95 -4.48 14.65
N ARG A 9 4.67 -4.63 15.95
CA ARG A 9 3.38 -4.23 16.54
C ARG A 9 3.15 -2.73 16.47
N GLU A 10 4.17 -1.93 16.78
CA GLU A 10 4.10 -0.47 16.67
C GLU A 10 3.78 -0.03 15.24
N ARG A 11 4.52 -0.54 14.25
CA ARG A 11 4.26 -0.22 12.84
C ARG A 11 2.91 -0.75 12.34
N TYR A 12 2.44 -1.87 12.87
CA TYR A 12 1.08 -2.35 12.61
C TYR A 12 0.02 -1.35 13.10
N HIS A 13 0.20 -0.79 14.30
CA HIS A 13 -0.69 0.26 14.81
C HIS A 13 -0.64 1.52 13.95
N ILE A 14 0.54 1.91 13.46
CA ILE A 14 0.67 3.05 12.55
C ILE A 14 -0.02 2.78 11.21
N ALA A 15 0.11 1.57 10.65
CA ALA A 15 -0.60 1.18 9.43
C ALA A 15 -2.13 1.22 9.62
N LYS A 16 -2.63 0.76 10.77
CA LYS A 16 -4.06 0.90 11.13
C LYS A 16 -4.49 2.36 11.26
N LEU A 17 -3.66 3.21 11.86
CA LEU A 17 -3.96 4.65 11.99
C LEU A 17 -3.98 5.31 10.61
N SER A 18 -3.08 4.91 9.71
CA SER A 18 -3.08 5.36 8.32
C SER A 18 -4.37 4.96 7.60
N LEU A 19 -4.82 3.71 7.75
CA LEU A 19 -6.12 3.26 7.23
C LEU A 19 -7.29 4.04 7.83
N PHE A 20 -7.26 4.30 9.15
CA PHE A 20 -8.25 5.15 9.81
C PHE A 20 -8.29 6.55 9.20
N ASN A 21 -7.14 7.17 8.98
CA ASN A 21 -7.04 8.51 8.37
C ASN A 21 -7.60 8.51 6.93
N VAL A 22 -7.28 7.49 6.12
CA VAL A 22 -7.85 7.37 4.77
C VAL A 22 -9.39 7.29 4.82
N ARG A 23 -9.93 6.47 5.72
CA ARG A 23 -11.39 6.34 5.90
C ARG A 23 -12.03 7.62 6.44
N LEU A 24 -11.35 8.33 7.34
CA LEU A 24 -11.80 9.61 7.87
C LEU A 24 -11.84 10.66 6.76
N LEU A 25 -10.78 10.79 5.95
CA LEU A 25 -10.75 11.69 4.80
C LEU A 25 -11.85 11.36 3.79
N ALA A 26 -12.13 10.07 3.56
CA ALA A 26 -13.24 9.63 2.73
C ALA A 26 -14.60 10.11 3.27
N ALA A 27 -14.83 9.93 4.58
CA ALA A 27 -16.07 10.37 5.22
C ALA A 27 -16.22 11.90 5.17
N LEU A 28 -15.15 12.64 5.48
CA LEU A 28 -15.14 14.11 5.43
C LEU A 28 -15.39 14.64 4.02
N GLN A 29 -14.86 13.98 2.99
CA GLN A 29 -15.08 14.39 1.60
C GLN A 29 -16.51 14.13 1.11
N GLN A 30 -17.19 13.14 1.67
CA GLN A 30 -18.59 12.85 1.38
C GLN A 30 -19.56 13.71 2.20
N ASP A 31 -19.07 14.35 3.26
CA ASP A 31 -19.86 15.20 4.14
C ASP A 31 -20.26 16.50 3.41
N LYS A 32 -21.57 16.80 3.42
CA LYS A 32 -22.15 18.03 2.84
C LYS A 32 -22.41 19.12 3.88
N GLY A 33 -21.98 18.92 5.13
CA GLY A 33 -22.06 19.85 6.23
C GLY A 33 -21.31 21.14 5.95
N LYS A 34 -21.87 22.27 6.40
CA LYS A 34 -21.29 23.59 6.13
C LYS A 34 -19.99 23.79 6.90
N GLU A 35 -19.92 23.24 8.11
CA GLU A 35 -18.80 23.35 9.04
C GLU A 35 -17.55 22.61 8.51
N ILE A 36 -17.72 21.37 8.05
CA ILE A 36 -16.63 20.59 7.46
C ILE A 36 -16.12 21.25 6.18
N ASN A 37 -17.03 21.67 5.29
CA ASN A 37 -16.65 22.38 4.07
C ASN A 37 -15.92 23.70 4.36
N ALA A 38 -16.37 24.45 5.37
CA ALA A 38 -15.70 25.68 5.78
C ALA A 38 -14.29 25.41 6.29
N LEU A 39 -14.10 24.38 7.11
CA LEU A 39 -12.79 23.97 7.62
C LEU A 39 -11.85 23.56 6.49
N VAL A 40 -12.29 22.69 5.58
CA VAL A 40 -11.47 22.22 4.44
C VAL A 40 -11.12 23.39 3.51
N THR A 41 -12.08 24.29 3.24
CA THR A 41 -11.85 25.47 2.41
C THR A 41 -10.85 26.43 3.06
N TYR A 42 -10.95 26.63 4.37
CA TYR A 42 -10.02 27.45 5.13
C TYR A 42 -8.59 26.91 5.03
N GLU A 43 -8.40 25.61 5.32
CA GLU A 43 -7.09 24.97 5.23
C GLU A 43 -6.53 24.98 3.81
N ALA A 44 -7.36 24.69 2.80
CA ALA A 44 -6.95 24.74 1.40
C ALA A 44 -6.43 26.15 1.02
N SER A 45 -7.17 27.19 1.41
CA SER A 45 -6.77 28.58 1.18
C SER A 45 -5.48 28.95 1.93
N ALA A 46 -5.37 28.56 3.20
CA ALA A 46 -4.19 28.81 4.03
C ALA A 46 -2.92 28.15 3.45
N ASN A 47 -3.07 27.00 2.79
CA ASN A 47 -1.99 26.28 2.11
C ASN A 47 -1.78 26.73 0.63
N GLY A 48 -2.46 27.78 0.18
CA GLY A 48 -2.27 28.37 -1.14
C GLY A 48 -2.92 27.61 -2.30
N PHE A 49 -3.86 26.71 -2.03
CA PHE A 49 -4.61 26.03 -3.08
C PHE A 49 -5.63 26.99 -3.72
N LYS A 50 -5.56 27.14 -5.05
CA LYS A 50 -6.54 27.93 -5.84
C LYS A 50 -7.90 27.23 -5.98
N VAL A 51 -7.88 25.91 -5.98
CA VAL A 51 -9.05 25.03 -6.04
C VAL A 51 -8.90 24.03 -4.91
N MET A 52 -9.98 23.80 -4.16
CA MET A 52 -9.98 22.83 -3.07
C MET A 52 -9.58 21.45 -3.61
N PRO A 53 -8.46 20.86 -3.15
CA PRO A 53 -8.05 19.54 -3.60
C PRO A 53 -9.00 18.48 -3.04
N SER A 54 -9.10 17.36 -3.75
CA SER A 54 -9.69 16.14 -3.19
C SER A 54 -8.86 15.70 -1.98
N LEU A 55 -9.48 15.48 -0.82
CA LEU A 55 -8.86 14.87 0.36
C LEU A 55 -8.40 13.43 0.06
N LEU A 56 -9.16 12.72 -0.77
CA LEU A 56 -8.75 11.47 -1.39
C LEU A 56 -8.12 11.73 -2.75
N HIS A 57 -6.83 12.01 -2.76
CA HIS A 57 -6.06 12.17 -3.98
C HIS A 57 -4.99 11.08 -4.09
N GLN A 58 -4.31 11.00 -5.24
CA GLN A 58 -3.31 9.95 -5.52
C GLN A 58 -2.20 9.90 -4.46
N GLY A 59 -1.83 11.05 -3.90
CA GLY A 59 -0.85 11.15 -2.80
C GLY A 59 -1.30 10.45 -1.52
N THR A 60 -2.57 10.59 -1.13
CA THR A 60 -3.16 9.90 0.03
C THR A 60 -3.01 8.38 -0.11
N PHE A 61 -3.32 7.84 -1.29
CA PHE A 61 -3.20 6.40 -1.55
C PHE A 61 -1.76 5.92 -1.59
N LEU A 62 -0.83 6.70 -2.16
CA LEU A 62 0.60 6.35 -2.17
C LEU A 62 1.23 6.39 -0.78
N GLN A 63 0.85 7.36 0.06
CA GLN A 63 1.31 7.42 1.45
C GLN A 63 0.80 6.20 2.23
N PHE A 64 -0.47 5.85 2.09
CA PHE A 64 -1.03 4.65 2.71
C PHE A 64 -0.32 3.38 2.22
N ALA A 65 -0.13 3.25 0.91
CA ALA A 65 0.57 2.12 0.32
C ALA A 65 2.01 2.02 0.81
N TYR A 66 2.74 3.13 0.93
CA TYR A 66 4.09 3.15 1.47
C TYR A 66 4.13 2.64 2.92
N VAL A 67 3.23 3.13 3.78
CA VAL A 67 3.16 2.69 5.19
C VAL A 67 2.91 1.18 5.27
N CYS A 68 1.99 0.64 4.46
CA CYS A 68 1.61 -0.78 4.52
C CYS A 68 2.58 -1.71 3.79
N LEU A 69 2.99 -1.38 2.58
CA LEU A 69 3.75 -2.29 1.70
C LEU A 69 5.25 -2.15 1.87
N VAL A 70 5.73 -1.02 2.37
CA VAL A 70 7.17 -0.79 2.64
C VAL A 70 7.43 -0.85 4.13
N TRP A 71 6.85 0.08 4.89
CA TRP A 71 7.30 0.29 6.27
C TRP A 71 6.88 -0.84 7.22
N LEU A 72 5.62 -1.28 7.14
CA LEU A 72 5.11 -2.43 7.87
C LEU A 72 5.78 -3.73 7.41
N TRP A 73 5.92 -3.92 6.09
CA TRP A 73 6.60 -5.10 5.53
C TRP A 73 8.01 -5.28 6.10
N GLU A 74 8.82 -4.22 6.08
CA GLU A 74 10.20 -4.30 6.59
C GLU A 74 10.23 -4.64 8.08
N SER A 75 9.26 -4.18 8.89
CA SER A 75 9.19 -4.62 10.28
C SER A 75 8.75 -6.07 10.45
N ALA A 76 7.81 -6.55 9.63
CA ALA A 76 7.40 -7.96 9.63
C ALA A 76 8.59 -8.86 9.29
N LYS A 77 9.37 -8.47 8.28
CA LYS A 77 10.61 -9.16 7.89
C LYS A 77 11.64 -9.20 9.01
N LEU A 78 11.91 -8.06 9.68
CA LEU A 78 12.84 -8.00 10.81
C LEU A 78 12.37 -8.85 12.02
N ALA A 79 11.05 -9.00 12.19
CA ALA A 79 10.44 -9.83 13.22
C ALA A 79 10.33 -11.32 12.82
N GLY A 80 10.73 -11.70 11.60
CA GLY A 80 10.63 -13.08 11.11
C GLY A 80 9.23 -13.51 10.71
N LEU A 81 8.29 -12.57 10.49
CA LEU A 81 6.87 -12.82 10.19
C LEU A 81 6.54 -12.76 8.68
N GLU A 82 7.55 -12.67 7.81
CA GLU A 82 7.37 -12.54 6.36
C GLU A 82 6.69 -13.78 5.76
N HIS A 83 6.96 -14.96 6.32
CA HIS A 83 6.37 -16.21 5.83
C HIS A 83 4.87 -16.26 6.11
N GLU A 84 4.46 -15.99 7.35
CA GLU A 84 3.06 -15.98 7.79
C GLU A 84 2.27 -14.90 7.05
N LEU A 85 2.87 -13.71 6.86
CA LEU A 85 2.27 -12.67 6.05
C LEU A 85 2.00 -13.15 4.62
N LEU A 86 3.00 -13.76 3.98
CA LEU A 86 2.88 -14.24 2.60
C LEU A 86 1.90 -15.41 2.44
N GLU A 87 1.75 -16.25 3.46
CA GLU A 87 0.80 -17.36 3.47
C GLU A 87 -0.65 -16.87 3.62
N GLU A 88 -0.87 -15.87 4.49
CA GLU A 88 -2.21 -15.35 4.77
C GLU A 88 -2.69 -14.34 3.72
N PHE A 89 -1.76 -13.60 3.08
CA PHE A 89 -2.08 -12.52 2.16
C PHE A 89 -3.06 -12.90 1.04
N PRO A 90 -2.90 -14.02 0.30
CA PRO A 90 -3.85 -14.41 -0.75
C PRO A 90 -5.29 -14.58 -0.24
N LYS A 91 -5.46 -15.24 0.91
CA LYS A 91 -6.77 -15.49 1.55
C LYS A 91 -7.43 -14.17 1.96
N VAL A 92 -6.63 -13.21 2.43
CA VAL A 92 -7.12 -11.88 2.78
C VAL A 92 -7.54 -11.11 1.53
N THR A 93 -6.69 -11.06 0.49
CA THR A 93 -7.01 -10.34 -0.74
C THR A 93 -8.29 -10.85 -1.41
N GLU A 94 -8.52 -12.17 -1.41
CA GLU A 94 -9.74 -12.78 -1.93
C GLU A 94 -10.98 -12.30 -1.15
N ARG A 95 -10.91 -12.24 0.18
CA ARG A 95 -12.00 -11.70 1.03
C ARG A 95 -12.32 -10.24 0.73
N TYR A 96 -11.34 -9.45 0.31
CA TYR A 96 -11.52 -8.05 -0.13
C TYR A 96 -11.93 -7.92 -1.60
N GLY A 97 -12.16 -9.03 -2.30
CA GLY A 97 -12.53 -9.03 -3.72
C GLY A 97 -11.41 -8.55 -4.64
N VAL A 98 -10.16 -8.59 -4.18
CA VAL A 98 -8.99 -8.23 -4.99
C VAL A 98 -8.57 -9.46 -5.79
N LYS A 99 -8.73 -9.38 -7.11
CA LYS A 99 -8.20 -10.39 -8.02
C LYS A 99 -6.70 -10.18 -8.21
N PHE A 100 -5.99 -11.29 -8.46
CA PHE A 100 -4.61 -11.22 -8.92
C PHE A 100 -4.54 -10.36 -10.20
N PRO A 101 -3.51 -9.52 -10.38
CA PRO A 101 -3.41 -8.67 -11.57
C PRO A 101 -3.48 -9.49 -12.86
N SER A 102 -4.31 -9.05 -13.80
CA SER A 102 -4.45 -9.73 -15.08
C SER A 102 -3.22 -9.49 -15.97
N PRO A 103 -2.97 -10.33 -17.00
CA PRO A 103 -1.84 -10.16 -17.91
C PRO A 103 -1.79 -8.77 -18.56
N GLU A 104 -2.94 -8.14 -18.82
CA GLU A 104 -3.02 -6.81 -19.43
C GLU A 104 -2.52 -5.70 -18.49
N GLN A 105 -2.55 -5.95 -17.18
CA GLN A 105 -2.03 -5.02 -16.17
C GLN A 105 -0.51 -5.14 -15.99
N ILE A 106 0.13 -6.17 -16.56
CA ILE A 106 1.55 -6.48 -16.39
C ILE A 106 2.25 -6.33 -17.73
N GLN A 107 3.25 -5.46 -17.80
CA GLN A 107 4.05 -5.27 -19.00
C GLN A 107 5.53 -5.51 -18.67
N GLY A 108 6.28 -6.13 -19.58
CA GLY A 108 7.71 -6.39 -19.44
C GLY A 108 8.05 -7.86 -19.20
N ASN A 109 9.32 -8.13 -18.87
CA ASN A 109 9.89 -9.48 -18.93
C ASN A 109 9.72 -10.32 -17.65
N ARG A 110 9.43 -9.69 -16.50
CA ARG A 110 9.30 -10.41 -15.24
C ARG A 110 7.93 -11.08 -15.17
N ASN A 111 7.93 -12.41 -15.09
CA ASN A 111 6.72 -13.16 -14.83
C ASN A 111 6.27 -12.97 -13.38
N LEU A 112 5.08 -12.41 -13.18
CA LEU A 112 4.43 -12.29 -11.87
C LEU A 112 3.35 -13.37 -11.76
N TYR A 113 3.70 -14.55 -11.26
CA TYR A 113 2.75 -15.67 -11.11
C TYR A 113 2.13 -15.77 -9.71
N TYR A 114 2.77 -15.13 -8.72
CA TYR A 114 2.39 -15.26 -7.32
C TYR A 114 2.31 -13.88 -6.65
N TRP A 115 1.48 -13.77 -5.61
CA TRP A 115 1.33 -12.52 -4.85
C TRP A 115 2.64 -12.01 -4.27
N LYS A 116 3.56 -12.91 -3.86
CA LYS A 116 4.89 -12.53 -3.40
C LYS A 116 5.68 -11.70 -4.43
N ASP A 117 5.52 -11.99 -5.72
CA ASP A 117 6.25 -11.33 -6.80
C ASP A 117 5.64 -9.95 -7.08
N VAL A 118 4.32 -9.86 -7.04
CA VAL A 118 3.55 -8.60 -7.12
C VAL A 118 3.93 -7.68 -5.96
N LEU A 119 3.88 -8.17 -4.72
CA LEU A 119 4.22 -7.40 -3.52
C LEU A 119 5.67 -6.92 -3.54
N LYS A 120 6.59 -7.77 -3.99
CA LYS A 120 8.00 -7.39 -4.17
C LYS A 120 8.15 -6.25 -5.18
N LEU A 121 7.47 -6.33 -6.32
CA LEU A 121 7.49 -5.26 -7.32
C LEU A 121 6.94 -3.95 -6.73
N LEU A 122 5.75 -3.99 -6.11
CA LEU A 122 5.12 -2.81 -5.51
C LEU A 122 6.01 -2.18 -4.44
N ARG A 123 6.56 -2.97 -3.52
CA ARG A 123 7.46 -2.49 -2.46
C ARG A 123 8.70 -1.85 -3.06
N ASN A 124 9.36 -2.51 -4.00
CA ASN A 124 10.57 -1.99 -4.64
C ASN A 124 10.27 -0.67 -5.37
N ALA A 125 9.14 -0.62 -6.09
CA ALA A 125 8.73 0.58 -6.81
C ALA A 125 8.48 1.76 -5.84
N LEU A 126 7.69 1.54 -4.80
CA LEU A 126 7.40 2.53 -3.75
C LEU A 126 8.67 3.01 -3.03
N SER A 127 9.55 2.09 -2.65
CA SER A 127 10.78 2.41 -1.89
C SER A 127 11.78 3.23 -2.68
N HIS A 128 11.70 3.21 -4.02
CA HIS A 128 12.61 3.90 -4.91
C HIS A 128 11.96 5.04 -5.70
N GLY A 129 10.72 5.42 -5.36
CA GLY A 129 10.01 6.49 -6.08
C GLY A 129 9.73 6.16 -7.55
N LYS A 130 9.62 4.87 -7.89
CA LYS A 130 9.39 4.36 -9.25
C LYS A 130 7.90 4.13 -9.51
N VAL A 131 7.11 5.19 -9.34
CA VAL A 131 5.67 5.17 -9.54
C VAL A 131 5.28 6.36 -10.40
N ASP A 132 4.75 6.08 -11.58
CA ASP A 132 4.11 7.11 -12.40
C ASP A 132 2.61 7.13 -12.08
N ILE A 133 2.03 8.32 -12.11
CA ILE A 133 0.62 8.54 -11.82
C ILE A 133 -0.05 9.00 -13.10
N ASN A 134 -1.05 8.25 -13.56
CA ASN A 134 -1.93 8.62 -14.66
C ASN A 134 -3.37 8.76 -14.10
N GLU A 135 -4.25 9.45 -14.83
CA GLU A 135 -5.60 9.89 -14.40
C GLU A 135 -6.27 8.93 -13.41
N ASP A 136 -6.40 7.65 -13.78
CA ASP A 136 -7.07 6.63 -12.96
C ASP A 136 -6.16 5.51 -12.42
N VAL A 137 -4.87 5.50 -12.77
CA VAL A 137 -3.97 4.37 -12.48
C VAL A 137 -2.59 4.79 -11.97
N PHE A 138 -2.05 3.94 -11.11
CA PHE A 138 -0.66 3.94 -10.70
C PHE A 138 0.13 2.94 -11.53
N LEU A 139 1.23 3.40 -12.13
CA LEU A 139 2.16 2.56 -12.88
C LEU A 139 3.40 2.32 -12.02
N PHE A 140 3.46 1.15 -11.40
CA PHE A 140 4.61 0.73 -10.60
C PHE A 140 5.62 0.07 -11.50
N PHE A 141 6.87 0.53 -11.50
CA PHE A 141 7.90 -0.07 -12.33
C PHE A 141 9.12 -0.49 -11.52
N ASP A 142 9.67 -1.66 -11.86
CA ASP A 142 10.91 -2.15 -11.29
C ASP A 142 11.75 -2.85 -12.37
N GLN A 143 13.07 -2.80 -12.21
CA GLN A 143 14.01 -3.44 -13.11
C GLN A 143 15.20 -3.93 -12.31
N ASN A 144 15.51 -5.21 -12.45
CA ASN A 144 16.68 -5.81 -11.84
C ASN A 144 17.90 -5.59 -12.73
N THR A 145 18.61 -4.48 -12.53
CA THR A 145 19.81 -4.14 -13.30
C THR A 145 21.10 -4.70 -12.69
N ARG A 146 21.04 -5.27 -11.48
CA ARG A 146 22.22 -5.67 -10.68
C ARG A 146 22.38 -7.18 -10.50
N SER A 147 21.48 -8.00 -11.05
CA SER A 147 21.58 -9.46 -11.01
C SER A 147 22.64 -10.01 -11.95
N ARG A 148 23.03 -11.28 -11.73
CA ARG A 148 23.86 -12.05 -12.69
C ARG A 148 23.27 -12.08 -14.10
N THR A 149 21.95 -12.03 -14.19
CA THR A 149 21.19 -11.90 -15.43
C THR A 149 20.33 -10.64 -15.32
N PRO A 150 20.84 -9.46 -15.73
CA PRO A 150 20.07 -8.22 -15.70
C PRO A 150 18.81 -8.33 -16.56
N GLU A 151 17.72 -7.70 -16.11
CA GLU A 151 16.49 -7.59 -16.91
C GLU A 151 16.72 -6.57 -18.03
N PRO A 152 16.45 -6.91 -19.31
CA PRO A 152 16.69 -6.01 -20.43
C PRO A 152 15.73 -4.82 -20.42
N GLU A 153 14.53 -4.99 -19.87
CA GLU A 153 13.51 -3.95 -19.76
C GLU A 153 12.85 -3.97 -18.38
N ARG A 154 12.32 -2.81 -17.96
CA ARG A 154 11.54 -2.70 -16.73
C ARG A 154 10.23 -3.48 -16.84
N THR A 155 9.81 -4.07 -15.72
CA THR A 155 8.45 -4.60 -15.58
C THR A 155 7.57 -3.54 -14.95
N THR A 156 6.42 -3.29 -15.54
CA THR A 156 5.41 -2.34 -15.09
C THR A 156 4.15 -3.07 -14.67
N LEU A 157 3.60 -2.67 -13.52
CA LEU A 157 2.31 -3.13 -13.01
C LEU A 157 1.38 -1.93 -12.90
N SER A 158 0.23 -1.99 -13.58
CA SER A 158 -0.81 -0.97 -13.53
C SER A 158 -1.90 -1.34 -12.53
N LEU A 159 -2.16 -0.47 -11.55
CA LEU A 159 -3.22 -0.64 -10.55
C LEU A 159 -4.08 0.61 -10.45
N SER A 160 -5.40 0.44 -10.31
CA SER A 160 -6.26 1.53 -9.88
C SER A 160 -5.98 1.91 -8.42
N TRP A 161 -6.44 3.10 -8.01
CA TRP A 161 -6.38 3.51 -6.61
C TRP A 161 -7.12 2.55 -5.68
N GLU A 162 -8.23 1.98 -6.14
CA GLU A 162 -9.02 1.03 -5.37
C GLU A 162 -8.24 -0.27 -5.15
N GLN A 163 -7.61 -0.79 -6.20
CA GLN A 163 -6.76 -1.98 -6.11
C GLN A 163 -5.59 -1.74 -5.16
N LEU A 164 -4.89 -0.60 -5.29
CA LEU A 164 -3.77 -0.25 -4.42
C LEU A 164 -4.20 -0.14 -2.95
N ALA A 165 -5.34 0.51 -2.68
CA ALA A 165 -5.86 0.64 -1.33
C ALA A 165 -6.20 -0.73 -0.71
N LYS A 166 -6.90 -1.59 -1.44
CA LYS A 166 -7.27 -2.93 -0.94
C LYS A 166 -6.07 -3.86 -0.77
N ILE A 167 -5.08 -3.80 -1.67
CA ILE A 167 -3.81 -4.52 -1.53
C ILE A 167 -3.07 -4.05 -0.26
N SER A 168 -3.02 -2.74 -0.03
CA SER A 168 -2.38 -2.14 1.14
C SER A 168 -3.09 -2.53 2.44
N GLU A 169 -4.41 -2.48 2.47
CA GLU A 169 -5.22 -2.94 3.61
C GLU A 169 -5.05 -4.45 3.84
N SER A 170 -4.95 -5.26 2.78
CA SER A 170 -4.73 -6.70 2.89
C SER A 170 -3.43 -7.04 3.62
N CYS A 171 -2.39 -6.21 3.48
CA CYS A 171 -1.13 -6.37 4.22
C CYS A 171 -1.32 -6.27 5.74
N ILE A 172 -2.16 -5.32 6.20
CA ILE A 172 -2.49 -5.14 7.62
C ILE A 172 -3.19 -6.40 8.15
N HIS A 173 -4.24 -6.84 7.45
CA HIS A 173 -5.04 -7.96 7.92
C HIS A 173 -4.31 -9.30 7.82
N ALA A 174 -3.45 -9.48 6.82
CA ALA A 174 -2.60 -10.67 6.69
C ALA A 174 -1.60 -10.81 7.85
N LEU A 175 -1.13 -9.70 8.41
CA LEU A 175 -0.19 -9.72 9.53
C LEU A 175 -0.87 -9.89 10.90
N THR A 176 -2.18 -9.66 10.98
CA THR A 176 -2.93 -9.70 12.25
C THR A 176 -2.81 -11.06 12.97
N PRO A 177 -2.97 -12.21 12.31
CA PRO A 177 -2.82 -13.51 12.96
C PRO A 177 -1.41 -13.73 13.51
N ALA A 178 -0.37 -13.34 12.75
CA ALA A 178 1.02 -13.51 13.16
C ALA A 178 1.38 -12.67 14.40
N LEU A 179 0.83 -11.45 14.52
CA LEU A 179 1.13 -10.55 15.63
C LEU A 179 0.34 -10.83 16.91
N TYR A 180 -0.89 -11.34 16.79
CA TYR A 180 -1.84 -11.42 17.92
C TYR A 180 -2.43 -12.81 18.16
N ASN A 181 -2.42 -13.71 17.17
CA ASN A 181 -2.94 -15.07 17.32
C ASN A 181 -1.80 -16.11 17.46
N GLY A 182 -0.53 -15.68 17.40
CA GLY A 182 0.68 -16.51 17.39
C GLY A 182 1.45 -16.58 18.72
N THR A 183 0.85 -17.15 19.76
CA THR A 183 1.55 -18.10 20.67
C THR A 183 0.57 -19.22 21.01
N LYS A 184 0.30 -20.09 20.05
CA LYS A 184 0.01 -21.48 20.35
C LYS A 184 1.22 -22.28 19.85
N LYS A 185 2.20 -22.41 20.74
CA LYS A 185 3.23 -23.45 20.66
C LYS A 185 2.60 -24.77 21.07
#